data_AF-A0A1S3PNJ1-F1
#
_entry.id   AF-A0A1S3PNJ1-F1
#
_cell.length_a   1.000
_cell.length_b   1.000
_cell.length_c   1.000
_cell.angle_alpha   90.00
_cell.angle_beta   90.00
_cell.angle_gamma   90.00
#
_symmetry.space_group_name_H-M   'P 1'
#
loop_
_entity.id
_entity.type
_entity.pdbx_description
1 polymer ?
#
loop_
_entity_poly.entity_id
_entity_poly.type
_entity_poly.pdbx_seq_one_letter_code
_entity_poly.pdbx_strand_id
1 'polypeptide(L)'
;MGEIATSSLGSLSSVDMNTPAELRDYLDVGTPVKSRDSPPRPAPPPTKPRSKLPRPIRFLSLPKAATGSDKKAASEPKGQIKKSQDQARLQPLSNPEQALTKTFKLLHSASDDWEKKIEGLTSLRVMAQNHMDILMPKLHDICLAIINEVKNLRSAVSCAAMATLGDMYVHLQRAMDSEVEGTARVLLHKASEANTFIRQGANCALGHMVQSCTPTRVMNALLVGGLSHRNAAVRSCTAQHLERLAEVMGMARLLSGKKDLTDRFLIAVSKLAVDPAQEVRCDVPPVK
;
A
#
# COMPACT_ATOMS: atom_id res chain seq x y z
N MET A 1 52.66 -44.90 24.78
CA MET A 1 51.84 -44.28 25.85
C MET A 1 50.93 -43.26 25.21
N GLY A 2 49.62 -43.34 25.48
CA GLY A 2 48.66 -42.28 25.15
C GLY A 2 47.51 -42.69 24.24
N GLU A 3 46.59 -43.52 24.75
CA GLU A 3 45.18 -43.52 24.31
C GLU A 3 44.52 -42.22 24.75
N ILE A 4 43.66 -41.59 23.93
CA ILE A 4 42.45 -40.90 24.42
C ILE A 4 41.36 -40.91 23.34
N ALA A 5 40.16 -41.32 23.75
CA ALA A 5 38.90 -41.37 23.00
C ALA A 5 38.09 -40.05 23.09
N THR A 6 36.84 -40.11 22.58
CA THR A 6 35.69 -39.18 22.74
C THR A 6 35.57 -38.10 21.63
N SER A 7 34.41 -37.69 21.11
CA SER A 7 33.00 -37.95 21.43
C SER A 7 32.06 -37.52 20.28
N SER A 8 31.01 -38.33 20.09
CA SER A 8 29.61 -38.06 19.67
C SER A 8 29.21 -36.65 19.17
N LEU A 9 28.71 -36.58 17.94
CA LEU A 9 27.88 -35.47 17.44
C LEU A 9 26.42 -35.91 17.42
N GLY A 10 25.63 -35.22 18.25
CA GLY A 10 24.21 -35.50 18.48
C GLY A 10 23.31 -35.13 17.30
N SER A 11 22.25 -35.94 17.19
CA SER A 11 21.13 -35.83 16.27
C SER A 11 20.35 -34.52 16.43
N LEU A 12 20.01 -33.87 15.31
CA LEU A 12 18.95 -32.84 15.27
C LEU A 12 17.62 -33.54 15.00
N SER A 13 16.74 -33.59 15.99
CA SER A 13 15.35 -34.02 15.86
C SER A 13 14.38 -32.88 16.19
N SER A 14 13.23 -32.98 15.54
CA SER A 14 11.94 -32.34 15.84
C SER A 14 11.75 -30.89 15.38
N VAL A 15 11.21 -30.81 14.16
CA VAL A 15 10.40 -29.69 13.68
C VAL A 15 9.06 -29.80 14.42
N ASP A 16 8.75 -28.89 15.33
CA ASP A 16 7.40 -28.83 15.92
C ASP A 16 6.57 -27.74 15.23
N MET A 17 5.47 -28.23 14.65
CA MET A 17 4.46 -27.51 13.91
C MET A 17 3.46 -26.90 14.88
N ASN A 18 3.43 -25.57 15.00
CA ASN A 18 2.19 -24.90 15.40
C ASN A 18 2.17 -23.45 14.92
N THR A 19 1.59 -23.24 13.74
CA THR A 19 1.28 -21.91 13.18
C THR A 19 -0.21 -21.87 12.88
N PRO A 20 -0.96 -20.88 13.41
CA PRO A 20 -2.40 -20.76 13.19
C PRO A 20 -2.74 -20.64 11.70
N ALA A 21 -3.85 -21.28 11.29
CA ALA A 21 -4.22 -21.52 9.89
C ALA A 21 -4.57 -20.26 9.07
N GLU A 22 -4.66 -19.08 9.66
CA GLU A 22 -5.09 -17.84 8.97
C GLU A 22 -3.95 -17.06 8.28
N LEU A 23 -2.71 -17.54 8.34
CA LEU A 23 -1.54 -16.89 7.72
C LEU A 23 -0.94 -17.66 6.52
N ARG A 24 -1.58 -18.74 6.07
CA ARG A 24 -1.07 -19.57 4.97
C ARG A 24 -1.38 -19.05 3.57
N ASP A 25 -2.35 -18.14 3.41
CA ASP A 25 -2.73 -17.60 2.10
C ASP A 25 -1.81 -16.46 1.60
N TYR A 26 -0.78 -16.09 2.36
CA TYR A 26 0.18 -15.03 1.99
C TYR A 26 1.58 -15.53 1.64
N LEU A 27 1.83 -16.85 1.64
CA LEU A 27 3.14 -17.43 1.37
C LEU A 27 3.05 -18.64 0.44
N ASP A 28 2.75 -18.40 -0.84
CA ASP A 28 3.12 -19.35 -1.90
C ASP A 28 3.59 -18.60 -3.15
N VAL A 29 4.90 -18.65 -3.38
CA VAL A 29 5.60 -18.81 -4.67
C VAL A 29 7.08 -18.55 -4.35
N GLY A 30 7.83 -19.65 -4.33
CA GLY A 30 9.24 -19.67 -4.00
C GLY A 30 10.13 -19.05 -5.07
N THR A 31 11.30 -18.60 -4.61
CA THR A 31 12.51 -18.54 -5.43
C THR A 31 13.65 -19.18 -4.65
N PRO A 32 14.49 -19.98 -5.31
CA PRO A 32 15.90 -20.04 -4.96
C PRO A 32 16.76 -19.52 -6.12
N VAL A 33 17.64 -18.56 -5.83
CA VAL A 33 18.81 -18.29 -6.65
C VAL A 33 20.03 -18.78 -5.89
N LYS A 34 20.77 -19.73 -6.49
CA LYS A 34 22.20 -19.91 -6.23
C LYS A 34 22.90 -20.23 -7.55
N SER A 35 23.91 -19.41 -7.85
CA SER A 35 24.77 -19.37 -9.04
C SER A 35 25.68 -20.59 -9.18
N ARG A 36 25.76 -21.19 -10.38
CA ARG A 36 26.91 -21.92 -10.94
C ARG A 36 26.90 -21.88 -12.48
N ASP A 37 28.10 -22.02 -13.06
CA ASP A 37 28.56 -21.72 -14.42
C ASP A 37 27.72 -22.16 -15.63
N SER A 38 27.84 -21.38 -16.71
CA SER A 38 27.13 -21.56 -18.01
C SER A 38 27.88 -22.49 -18.97
N PRO A 39 27.22 -23.51 -19.56
CA PRO A 39 27.65 -24.14 -20.81
C PRO A 39 26.93 -23.53 -22.04
N PRO A 40 27.47 -23.68 -23.26
CA PRO A 40 27.05 -22.93 -24.44
C PRO A 40 25.69 -23.37 -25.00
N ARG A 41 24.95 -22.40 -25.54
CA ARG A 41 23.56 -22.50 -26.02
C ARG A 41 23.46 -23.23 -27.38
N PRO A 42 22.53 -24.19 -27.56
CA PRO A 42 22.14 -24.69 -28.88
C PRO A 42 21.20 -23.69 -29.61
N ALA A 43 21.33 -23.60 -30.93
CA ALA A 43 20.57 -22.69 -31.80
C ALA A 43 19.04 -22.99 -31.82
N PRO A 44 18.17 -21.98 -32.02
CA PRO A 44 16.74 -22.19 -32.09
C PRO A 44 16.30 -22.82 -33.44
N PRO A 45 15.29 -23.71 -33.45
CA PRO A 45 14.70 -24.21 -34.70
C PRO A 45 13.80 -23.15 -35.38
N PRO A 46 13.57 -23.27 -36.70
CA PRO A 46 12.96 -22.22 -37.52
C PRO A 46 11.44 -22.06 -37.31
N THR A 47 11.00 -20.80 -37.32
CA THR A 47 9.59 -20.37 -37.33
C THR A 47 8.86 -20.78 -38.61
N LYS A 48 7.63 -21.30 -38.48
CA LYS A 48 6.68 -21.49 -39.58
C LYS A 48 5.40 -20.64 -39.38
N PRO A 49 4.70 -20.27 -40.47
CA PRO A 49 3.91 -19.05 -40.53
C PRO A 49 2.48 -19.16 -40.00
N ARG A 50 2.03 -18.02 -39.47
CA ARG A 50 0.67 -17.68 -39.01
C ARG A 50 -0.36 -17.97 -40.10
N SER A 51 -1.37 -18.80 -39.80
CA SER A 51 -2.52 -18.98 -40.68
C SER A 51 -3.86 -18.74 -39.95
N LYS A 52 -4.52 -17.69 -40.47
CA LYS A 52 -5.97 -17.49 -40.68
C LYS A 52 -6.94 -17.63 -39.49
N LEU A 53 -7.43 -16.46 -39.10
CA LEU A 53 -8.66 -16.17 -38.37
C LEU A 53 -9.91 -16.79 -39.07
N PRO A 54 -10.78 -17.51 -38.35
CA PRO A 54 -12.16 -17.74 -38.80
C PRO A 54 -13.10 -16.64 -38.29
N ARG A 55 -14.01 -16.22 -39.16
CA ARG A 55 -15.05 -15.22 -38.94
C ARG A 55 -16.09 -15.67 -37.87
N PRO A 56 -16.79 -14.72 -37.21
CA PRO A 56 -17.67 -15.05 -36.10
C PRO A 56 -18.98 -15.74 -36.51
N ILE A 57 -19.43 -16.61 -35.61
CA ILE A 57 -20.67 -17.38 -35.63
C ILE A 57 -21.87 -16.42 -35.50
N ARG A 58 -22.89 -16.67 -36.33
CA ARG A 58 -24.19 -15.99 -36.37
C ARG A 58 -24.90 -16.11 -35.01
N PHE A 59 -25.15 -14.97 -34.36
CA PHE A 59 -26.07 -14.90 -33.23
C PHE A 59 -27.52 -14.95 -33.73
N LEU A 60 -28.33 -15.71 -32.99
CA LEU A 60 -29.76 -15.90 -33.18
C LEU A 60 -30.51 -14.56 -33.15
N SER A 61 -31.31 -14.35 -34.19
CA SER A 61 -32.27 -13.27 -34.34
C SER A 61 -33.43 -13.44 -33.36
N LEU A 62 -33.84 -12.38 -32.67
CA LEU A 62 -35.19 -12.22 -32.13
C LEU A 62 -35.71 -10.81 -32.46
N PRO A 63 -37.03 -10.64 -32.74
CA PRO A 63 -37.56 -9.52 -33.50
C PRO A 63 -37.84 -8.26 -32.67
N LYS A 64 -37.94 -7.12 -33.38
CA LYS A 64 -38.22 -5.78 -32.86
C LYS A 64 -39.55 -5.23 -33.42
N ALA A 65 -40.22 -4.42 -32.60
CA ALA A 65 -41.23 -3.36 -32.83
C ALA A 65 -42.53 -3.63 -32.04
N ALA A 66 -43.13 -2.68 -31.31
CA ALA A 66 -43.53 -1.33 -31.74
C ALA A 66 -43.62 -0.35 -30.52
N THR A 67 -43.03 0.85 -30.61
CA THR A 67 -43.63 2.21 -30.72
C THR A 67 -44.42 2.77 -29.52
N GLY A 68 -43.92 3.90 -28.99
CA GLY A 68 -44.64 4.87 -28.17
C GLY A 68 -43.75 6.10 -27.89
N SER A 69 -44.16 7.27 -28.38
CA SER A 69 -43.48 8.57 -28.28
C SER A 69 -43.56 9.18 -26.87
N ASP A 70 -42.53 9.92 -26.43
CA ASP A 70 -42.61 11.37 -26.17
C ASP A 70 -41.31 11.98 -25.59
N LYS A 71 -41.21 13.32 -25.68
CA LYS A 71 -40.00 14.16 -25.64
C LYS A 71 -39.46 14.49 -24.23
N LYS A 72 -38.12 14.56 -24.15
CA LYS A 72 -37.19 15.39 -23.32
C LYS A 72 -37.55 15.75 -21.86
N ALA A 73 -36.67 15.33 -20.94
CA ALA A 73 -35.93 16.22 -20.02
C ALA A 73 -34.73 15.49 -19.38
N ALA A 74 -33.64 16.22 -19.15
CA ALA A 74 -32.34 15.74 -18.72
C ALA A 74 -32.32 15.20 -17.28
N SER A 75 -31.49 14.17 -17.02
CA SER A 75 -30.95 13.88 -15.70
C SER A 75 -29.70 13.00 -15.80
N GLU A 76 -28.72 13.34 -14.98
CA GLU A 76 -27.33 12.88 -14.95
C GLU A 76 -27.19 11.36 -14.69
N PRO A 77 -26.21 10.65 -15.29
CA PRO A 77 -25.90 9.30 -14.86
C PRO A 77 -24.99 9.36 -13.63
N LYS A 78 -25.58 9.13 -12.45
CA LYS A 78 -24.88 8.68 -11.24
C LYS A 78 -24.17 7.36 -11.56
N GLY A 79 -22.89 7.45 -11.87
CA GLY A 79 -22.00 6.30 -11.95
C GLY A 79 -21.85 5.67 -10.57
N GLN A 80 -22.62 4.62 -10.31
CA GLN A 80 -22.35 3.68 -9.22
C GLN A 80 -21.03 2.98 -9.53
N ILE A 81 -19.95 3.48 -8.93
CA ILE A 81 -18.71 2.74 -8.80
C ILE A 81 -19.02 1.54 -7.90
N LYS A 82 -18.93 0.34 -8.47
CA LYS A 82 -18.89 -0.92 -7.73
C LYS A 82 -17.80 -0.79 -6.65
N LYS A 83 -18.20 -0.68 -5.39
CA LYS A 83 -17.33 -0.90 -4.23
C LYS A 83 -16.96 -2.38 -4.18
N SER A 84 -15.98 -2.79 -4.99
CA SER A 84 -15.26 -4.04 -4.82
C SER A 84 -14.08 -3.76 -3.90
N GLN A 85 -14.33 -3.77 -2.60
CA GLN A 85 -13.27 -3.92 -1.61
C GLN A 85 -13.85 -4.69 -0.42
N ASP A 86 -13.57 -5.98 -0.43
CA ASP A 86 -13.87 -6.90 0.66
C ASP A 86 -12.92 -6.58 1.82
N GLN A 87 -13.13 -5.43 2.48
CA GLN A 87 -12.54 -5.16 3.79
C GLN A 87 -13.29 -6.03 4.78
N ALA A 88 -12.66 -7.12 5.21
CA ALA A 88 -13.17 -7.95 6.29
C ALA A 88 -13.53 -7.05 7.49
N ARG A 89 -14.82 -6.93 7.78
CA ARG A 89 -15.32 -6.16 8.92
C ARG A 89 -14.83 -6.85 10.19
N LEU A 90 -13.94 -6.19 10.93
CA LEU A 90 -13.45 -6.71 12.19
C LEU A 90 -14.50 -6.53 13.28
N GLN A 91 -14.61 -7.51 14.18
CA GLN A 91 -15.64 -7.51 15.23
C GLN A 91 -15.38 -6.39 16.26
N PRO A 92 -16.40 -5.62 16.68
CA PRO A 92 -16.25 -4.59 17.71
C PRO A 92 -15.74 -5.13 19.06
N LEU A 93 -14.93 -4.34 19.75
CA LEU A 93 -14.44 -4.65 21.10
C LEU A 93 -15.47 -4.34 22.19
N SER A 94 -15.58 -5.20 23.21
CA SER A 94 -16.54 -5.04 24.31
C SER A 94 -16.19 -3.92 25.31
N ASN A 95 -14.92 -3.54 25.42
CA ASN A 95 -14.46 -2.46 26.30
C ASN A 95 -13.30 -1.67 25.64
N PRO A 96 -13.62 -0.68 24.80
CA PRO A 96 -12.64 -0.03 23.93
C PRO A 96 -11.65 0.88 24.67
N GLU A 97 -12.02 1.52 25.79
CA GLU A 97 -11.09 2.37 26.57
C GLU A 97 -9.98 1.54 27.25
N GLN A 98 -10.36 0.41 27.86
CA GLN A 98 -9.39 -0.53 28.43
C GLN A 98 -8.55 -1.18 27.32
N ALA A 99 -9.16 -1.47 26.17
CA ALA A 99 -8.45 -1.99 25.02
C ALA A 99 -7.36 -1.02 24.55
N LEU A 100 -7.64 0.29 24.44
CA LEU A 100 -6.63 1.28 24.05
C LEU A 100 -5.45 1.31 25.02
N THR A 101 -5.72 1.24 26.33
CA THR A 101 -4.66 1.19 27.35
C THR A 101 -3.80 -0.07 27.22
N LYS A 102 -4.43 -1.23 26.96
CA LYS A 102 -3.73 -2.49 26.70
C LYS A 102 -2.90 -2.41 25.43
N THR A 103 -3.45 -1.85 24.35
CA THR A 103 -2.77 -1.62 23.08
C THR A 103 -1.48 -0.83 23.26
N PHE A 104 -1.50 0.27 24.02
CA PHE A 104 -0.27 1.01 24.31
C PHE A 104 0.76 0.14 25.03
N LYS A 105 0.38 -0.69 26.01
CA LYS A 105 1.31 -1.61 26.68
C LYS A 105 1.91 -2.64 25.72
N LEU A 106 1.10 -3.15 24.80
CA LEU A 106 1.54 -4.11 23.77
C LEU A 106 2.52 -3.47 22.77
N LEU A 107 2.30 -2.24 22.35
CA LEU A 107 3.21 -1.55 21.42
C LEU A 107 4.53 -1.16 22.09
N HIS A 108 4.51 -0.83 23.39
CA HIS A 108 5.70 -0.51 24.18
C HIS A 108 6.42 -1.73 24.77
N SER A 109 6.00 -2.96 24.42
CA SER A 109 6.71 -4.17 24.84
C SER A 109 8.12 -4.22 24.24
N ALA A 110 8.96 -5.09 24.81
CA ALA A 110 10.31 -5.33 24.31
C ALA A 110 10.28 -5.69 22.81
N SER A 111 11.38 -5.37 22.10
CA SER A 111 11.46 -5.59 20.65
C SER A 111 11.24 -7.05 20.25
N ASP A 112 11.63 -7.99 21.10
CA ASP A 112 11.51 -9.43 20.85
C ASP A 112 10.07 -9.96 21.03
N ASP A 113 9.20 -9.22 21.71
CA ASP A 113 7.77 -9.52 21.88
C ASP A 113 6.96 -9.11 20.64
N TRP A 114 7.40 -9.54 19.45
CA TRP A 114 6.82 -9.09 18.18
C TRP A 114 5.36 -9.51 18.00
N GLU A 115 4.93 -10.63 18.58
CA GLU A 115 3.54 -11.09 18.55
C GLU A 115 2.62 -10.13 19.31
N LYS A 116 3.07 -9.65 20.48
CA LYS A 116 2.34 -8.64 21.27
C LYS A 116 2.19 -7.35 20.48
N LYS A 117 3.25 -6.91 19.79
CA LYS A 117 3.17 -5.73 18.92
C LYS A 117 2.15 -5.90 17.80
N ILE A 118 2.11 -7.07 17.14
CA ILE A 118 1.10 -7.38 16.11
C ILE A 118 -0.31 -7.41 16.70
N GLU A 119 -0.51 -7.95 17.90
CA GLU A 119 -1.79 -7.92 18.61
C GLU A 119 -2.24 -6.48 18.90
N GLY A 120 -1.32 -5.63 19.37
CA GLY A 120 -1.57 -4.21 19.60
C GLY A 120 -1.98 -3.49 18.32
N LEU A 121 -1.23 -3.69 17.23
CA LEU A 121 -1.53 -3.12 15.91
C LEU A 121 -2.90 -3.61 15.39
N THR A 122 -3.20 -4.89 15.53
CA THR A 122 -4.49 -5.46 15.13
C THR A 122 -5.64 -4.82 15.93
N SER A 123 -5.46 -4.62 17.23
CA SER A 123 -6.45 -3.92 18.07
C SER A 123 -6.71 -2.48 17.60
N LEU A 124 -5.68 -1.75 17.15
CA LEU A 124 -5.85 -0.42 16.55
C LEU A 124 -6.69 -0.47 15.28
N ARG A 125 -6.51 -1.48 14.42
CA ARG A 125 -7.31 -1.67 13.21
C ARG A 125 -8.78 -1.87 13.54
N VAL A 126 -9.08 -2.69 14.56
CA VAL A 126 -10.46 -2.91 15.05
C VAL A 126 -11.08 -1.61 15.55
N MET A 127 -10.33 -0.83 16.35
CA MET A 127 -10.81 0.44 16.89
C MET A 127 -10.98 1.50 15.80
N ALA A 128 -10.10 1.55 14.80
CA ALA A 128 -10.25 2.47 13.68
C ALA A 128 -11.55 2.23 12.92
N GLN A 129 -11.98 0.96 12.78
CA GLN A 129 -13.23 0.61 12.11
C GLN A 129 -14.49 0.87 12.94
N ASN A 130 -14.43 0.66 14.26
CA ASN A 130 -15.63 0.53 15.08
C ASN A 130 -15.74 1.56 16.22
N HIS A 131 -14.62 2.18 16.63
CA HIS A 131 -14.48 2.96 17.88
C HIS A 131 -13.57 4.18 17.68
N MET A 132 -13.81 4.94 16.60
CA MET A 132 -12.93 6.04 16.18
C MET A 132 -12.85 7.16 17.24
N ASP A 133 -13.96 7.43 17.91
CA ASP A 133 -14.13 8.41 18.98
C ASP A 133 -13.12 8.24 20.12
N ILE A 134 -12.68 7.00 20.37
CA ILE A 134 -11.72 6.67 21.44
C ILE A 134 -10.28 6.87 20.98
N LEU A 135 -10.01 6.75 19.68
CA LEU A 135 -8.68 7.00 19.11
C LEU A 135 -8.40 8.51 18.99
N MET A 136 -9.42 9.31 18.65
CA MET A 136 -9.27 10.74 18.36
C MET A 136 -8.50 11.55 19.44
N PRO A 137 -8.78 11.41 20.75
CA PRO A 137 -8.10 12.19 21.78
C PRO A 137 -6.61 11.84 21.93
N LYS A 138 -6.18 10.67 21.46
CA LYS A 138 -4.79 10.18 21.56
C LYS A 138 -4.17 9.92 20.18
N LEU A 139 -4.75 10.49 19.12
CA LEU A 139 -4.41 10.15 17.75
C LEU A 139 -2.93 10.36 17.43
N HIS A 140 -2.35 11.46 17.93
CA HIS A 140 -0.95 11.78 17.75
C HIS A 140 -0.03 10.71 18.38
N ASP A 141 -0.25 10.38 19.65
CA ASP A 141 0.54 9.36 20.36
C ASP A 141 0.42 7.98 19.71
N ILE A 142 -0.78 7.63 19.24
CA ILE A 142 -1.02 6.40 18.48
C ILE A 142 -0.21 6.41 17.19
N CYS A 143 -0.24 7.50 16.42
CA CYS A 143 0.52 7.61 15.17
C CYS A 143 2.03 7.55 15.42
N LEU A 144 2.55 8.16 16.49
CA LEU A 144 3.95 8.03 16.87
C LEU A 144 4.33 6.58 17.20
N ALA A 145 3.50 5.87 17.96
CA ALA A 145 3.72 4.47 18.27
C ALA A 145 3.73 3.60 17.00
N ILE A 146 2.79 3.83 16.07
CA ILE A 146 2.77 3.10 14.79
C ILE A 146 3.99 3.46 13.93
N ILE A 147 4.41 4.73 13.85
CA ILE A 147 5.61 5.15 13.11
C ILE A 147 6.85 4.43 13.64
N ASN A 148 6.95 4.21 14.96
CA ASN A 148 8.01 3.41 15.55
C ASN A 148 7.97 1.97 15.01
N GLU A 149 6.79 1.34 14.98
CA GLU A 149 6.64 -0.02 14.48
C GLU A 149 6.78 -0.15 12.96
N VAL A 150 6.49 0.89 12.18
CA VAL A 150 6.81 0.90 10.74
C VAL A 150 8.31 0.75 10.52
N LYS A 151 9.15 1.32 11.41
CA LYS A 151 10.61 1.21 11.34
C LYS A 151 11.17 -0.09 11.91
N ASN A 152 10.32 -0.97 12.42
CA ASN A 152 10.73 -2.22 13.04
C ASN A 152 11.53 -3.10 12.04
N LEU A 153 12.61 -3.72 12.53
CA LEU A 153 13.50 -4.57 11.73
C LEU A 153 12.83 -5.88 11.32
N ARG A 154 11.83 -6.33 12.09
CA ARG A 154 11.02 -7.49 11.73
C ARG A 154 10.00 -7.06 10.70
N SER A 155 10.18 -7.55 9.47
CA SER A 155 9.32 -7.23 8.33
C SER A 155 7.83 -7.46 8.60
N ALA A 156 7.47 -8.53 9.32
CA ALA A 156 6.08 -8.82 9.69
C ALA A 156 5.45 -7.69 10.54
N VAL A 157 6.19 -7.16 11.51
CA VAL A 157 5.71 -6.06 12.38
C VAL A 157 5.62 -4.77 11.57
N SER A 158 6.64 -4.46 10.76
CA SER A 158 6.63 -3.31 9.86
C SER A 158 5.45 -3.34 8.88
N CYS A 159 5.19 -4.49 8.25
CA CYS A 159 4.04 -4.69 7.37
C CYS A 159 2.71 -4.53 8.11
N ALA A 160 2.56 -5.11 9.30
CA ALA A 160 1.35 -4.93 10.11
C ALA A 160 1.13 -3.47 10.50
N ALA A 161 2.19 -2.72 10.79
CA ALA A 161 2.12 -1.30 11.12
C ALA A 161 1.69 -0.45 9.90
N MET A 162 2.24 -0.74 8.72
CA MET A 162 1.81 -0.09 7.46
C MET A 162 0.35 -0.40 7.12
N ALA A 163 -0.09 -1.65 7.29
CA ALA A 163 -1.50 -2.02 7.12
C ALA A 163 -2.41 -1.28 8.11
N THR A 164 -1.94 -1.09 9.36
CA THR A 164 -2.65 -0.32 10.38
C THR A 164 -2.80 1.15 10.01
N LEU A 165 -1.73 1.80 9.52
CA LEU A 165 -1.84 3.16 8.96
C LEU A 165 -2.83 3.23 7.80
N GLY A 166 -2.80 2.23 6.91
CA GLY A 166 -3.75 2.11 5.81
C GLY A 166 -5.19 2.14 6.29
N ASP A 167 -5.55 1.33 7.28
CA ASP A 167 -6.89 1.30 7.85
C ASP A 167 -7.25 2.60 8.57
N MET A 168 -6.29 3.21 9.29
CA MET A 168 -6.52 4.52 9.90
C MET A 168 -6.84 5.60 8.86
N TYR A 169 -6.14 5.65 7.72
CA TYR A 169 -6.49 6.61 6.66
C TYR A 169 -7.91 6.38 6.12
N VAL A 170 -8.28 5.12 5.87
CA VAL A 170 -9.59 4.78 5.29
C VAL A 170 -10.74 5.15 6.22
N HIS A 171 -10.60 4.85 7.52
CA HIS A 171 -11.69 5.02 8.48
C HIS A 171 -11.70 6.40 9.13
N LEU A 172 -10.54 6.96 9.51
CA LEU A 172 -10.45 8.28 10.16
C LEU A 172 -10.43 9.45 9.17
N GLN A 173 -9.95 9.24 7.95
CA GLN A 173 -10.01 10.23 6.86
C GLN A 173 -9.48 11.60 7.28
N ARG A 174 -10.32 12.64 7.27
CA ARG A 174 -9.96 14.02 7.62
C ARG A 174 -9.37 14.16 9.03
N ALA A 175 -9.71 13.26 9.95
CA ALA A 175 -9.10 13.25 11.27
C ALA A 175 -7.59 12.96 11.23
N MET A 176 -7.11 12.24 10.23
CA MET A 176 -5.68 11.95 10.04
C MET A 176 -4.89 13.13 9.48
N ASP A 177 -5.54 14.21 9.05
CA ASP A 177 -4.89 15.32 8.35
C ASP A 177 -3.76 16.00 9.14
N SER A 178 -3.77 15.93 10.48
CA SER A 178 -2.68 16.44 11.33
C SER A 178 -1.46 15.52 11.34
N GLU A 179 -1.64 14.23 11.05
CA GLU A 179 -0.62 13.19 11.19
C GLU A 179 0.02 12.78 9.86
N VAL A 180 -0.67 13.06 8.73
CA VAL A 180 -0.24 12.60 7.39
C VAL A 180 1.18 13.02 7.02
N GLU A 181 1.71 14.14 7.52
CA GLU A 181 3.08 14.54 7.22
C GLU A 181 4.12 13.59 7.84
N GLY A 182 3.93 13.25 9.11
CA GLY A 182 4.84 12.35 9.84
C GLY A 182 4.76 10.93 9.31
N THR A 183 3.55 10.44 9.05
CA THR A 183 3.31 9.08 8.56
C THR A 183 3.72 8.92 7.09
N ALA A 184 3.47 9.91 6.22
CA ALA A 184 3.91 9.87 4.82
C ALA A 184 5.44 9.79 4.73
N ARG A 185 6.18 10.52 5.58
CA ARG A 185 7.64 10.51 5.57
C ARG A 185 8.22 9.12 5.81
N VAL A 186 7.71 8.40 6.81
CA VAL A 186 8.19 7.03 7.10
C VAL A 186 7.77 6.05 6.01
N LEU A 187 6.56 6.19 5.46
CA LEU A 187 6.08 5.33 4.38
C LEU A 187 6.87 5.55 3.08
N LEU A 188 7.16 6.79 2.71
CA LEU A 188 8.00 7.13 1.56
C LEU A 188 9.40 6.53 1.69
N HIS A 189 9.99 6.58 2.90
CA HIS A 189 11.26 5.90 3.15
C HIS A 189 11.14 4.38 2.95
N LYS A 190 10.10 3.74 3.52
CA LYS A 190 9.85 2.29 3.33
C LYS A 190 9.59 1.90 1.88
N ALA A 191 8.94 2.76 1.10
CA ALA A 191 8.72 2.55 -0.33
C ALA A 191 10.01 2.56 -1.18
N SER A 192 11.14 2.98 -0.60
CA SER A 192 12.45 2.96 -1.23
C SER A 192 13.34 1.77 -0.83
N GLU A 193 12.88 0.90 0.06
CA GLU A 193 13.67 -0.27 0.49
C GLU A 193 13.76 -1.35 -0.61
N ALA A 194 14.80 -2.19 -0.60
CA ALA A 194 14.96 -3.23 -1.62
C ALA A 194 13.88 -4.33 -1.53
N ASN A 195 13.32 -4.56 -0.35
CA ASN A 195 12.34 -5.61 -0.11
C ASN A 195 10.99 -5.26 -0.77
N THR A 196 10.56 -6.09 -1.72
CA THR A 196 9.31 -5.90 -2.49
C THR A 196 8.07 -5.88 -1.61
N PHE A 197 7.99 -6.73 -0.58
CA PHE A 197 6.85 -6.78 0.33
C PHE A 197 6.73 -5.51 1.16
N ILE A 198 7.87 -5.00 1.66
CA ILE A 198 7.91 -3.74 2.42
C ILE A 198 7.49 -2.57 1.53
N ARG A 199 8.05 -2.51 0.31
CA ARG A 199 7.67 -1.49 -0.67
C ARG A 199 6.19 -1.54 -1.00
N GLN A 200 5.63 -2.72 -1.21
CA GLN A 200 4.22 -2.88 -1.53
C GLN A 200 3.32 -2.46 -0.37
N GLY A 201 3.66 -2.83 0.86
CA GLY A 201 2.95 -2.39 2.06
C GLY A 201 2.95 -0.87 2.20
N ALA A 202 4.11 -0.24 2.00
CA ALA A 202 4.24 1.22 2.05
C ALA A 202 3.42 1.92 0.97
N ASN A 203 3.50 1.46 -0.28
CA ASN A 203 2.74 2.02 -1.41
C ASN A 203 1.23 1.81 -1.26
N CYS A 204 0.80 0.70 -0.67
CA CYS A 204 -0.61 0.45 -0.35
C CYS A 204 -1.13 1.47 0.67
N ALA A 205 -0.39 1.68 1.78
CA ALA A 205 -0.77 2.65 2.80
C ALA A 205 -0.79 4.09 2.26
N LEU A 206 0.20 4.49 1.46
CA LEU A 206 0.22 5.79 0.77
C LEU A 206 -0.97 5.94 -0.20
N GLY A 207 -1.35 4.88 -0.90
CA GLY A 207 -2.54 4.87 -1.75
C GLY A 207 -3.83 5.13 -0.96
N HIS A 208 -4.01 4.47 0.20
CA HIS A 208 -5.14 4.73 1.07
C HIS A 208 -5.16 6.17 1.60
N MET A 209 -3.99 6.73 1.94
CA MET A 209 -3.86 8.14 2.34
C MET A 209 -4.36 9.07 1.23
N VAL A 210 -3.91 8.87 -0.01
CA VAL A 210 -4.30 9.65 -1.20
C VAL A 210 -5.80 9.56 -1.48
N GLN A 211 -6.40 8.40 -1.28
CA GLN A 211 -7.83 8.18 -1.55
C GLN A 211 -8.76 8.74 -0.46
N SER A 212 -8.29 8.85 0.78
CA SER A 212 -9.17 9.01 1.95
C SER A 212 -8.99 10.33 2.70
N CYS A 213 -7.78 10.89 2.74
CA CYS A 213 -7.47 12.11 3.50
C CYS A 213 -7.71 13.37 2.66
N THR A 214 -7.65 14.56 3.27
CA THR A 214 -7.88 15.82 2.54
C THR A 214 -6.80 16.02 1.48
N PRO A 215 -7.15 16.18 0.18
CA PRO A 215 -6.15 16.18 -0.89
C PRO A 215 -5.06 17.25 -0.77
N THR A 216 -5.40 18.45 -0.29
CA THR A 216 -4.43 19.53 -0.07
C THR A 216 -3.41 19.17 1.02
N ARG A 217 -3.83 18.45 2.06
CA ARG A 217 -2.98 17.99 3.16
C ARG A 217 -2.06 16.87 2.69
N VAL A 218 -2.60 15.91 1.94
CA VAL A 218 -1.83 14.83 1.31
C VAL A 218 -0.78 15.39 0.35
N MET A 219 -1.15 16.34 -0.52
CA MET A 219 -0.19 16.98 -1.41
C MET A 219 0.97 17.58 -0.62
N ASN A 220 0.67 18.37 0.41
CA ASN A 220 1.72 18.99 1.24
C ASN A 220 2.63 17.94 1.88
N ALA A 221 2.08 16.88 2.44
CA ALA A 221 2.84 15.79 3.06
C ALA A 221 3.78 15.10 2.05
N LEU A 222 3.30 14.81 0.83
CA LEU A 222 4.10 14.22 -0.24
C LEU A 222 5.22 15.18 -0.70
N LEU A 223 4.91 16.45 -0.88
CA LEU A 223 5.89 17.45 -1.32
C LEU A 223 7.00 17.65 -0.29
N VAL A 224 6.64 17.79 1.00
CA VAL A 224 7.60 17.95 2.10
C VAL A 224 8.41 16.68 2.31
N GLY A 225 7.78 15.51 2.26
CA GLY A 225 8.43 14.24 2.54
C GLY A 225 9.33 13.72 1.41
N GLY A 226 9.03 14.08 0.15
CA GLY A 226 9.55 13.32 -0.98
C GLY A 226 10.07 14.10 -2.18
N LEU A 227 9.54 15.28 -2.50
CA LEU A 227 9.84 15.98 -3.76
C LEU A 227 11.33 16.27 -3.96
N SER A 228 12.03 16.62 -2.88
CA SER A 228 13.46 16.99 -2.91
C SER A 228 14.34 15.97 -2.19
N HIS A 229 13.87 14.75 -2.02
CA HIS A 229 14.59 13.74 -1.26
C HIS A 229 15.84 13.26 -2.01
N ARG A 230 16.93 12.97 -1.29
CA ARG A 230 18.21 12.54 -1.90
C ARG A 230 18.11 11.21 -2.66
N ASN A 231 17.27 10.29 -2.17
CA ASN A 231 17.05 8.99 -2.79
C ASN A 231 16.04 9.10 -3.95
N ALA A 232 16.44 8.70 -5.16
CA ALA A 232 15.62 8.73 -6.36
C ALA A 232 14.36 7.88 -6.24
N ALA A 233 14.42 6.71 -5.60
CA ALA A 233 13.27 5.85 -5.39
C ALA A 233 12.16 6.52 -4.54
N VAL A 234 12.55 7.38 -3.57
CA VAL A 234 11.59 8.18 -2.81
C VAL A 234 10.93 9.23 -3.69
N ARG A 235 11.70 9.89 -4.57
CA ARG A 235 11.17 10.88 -5.50
C ARG A 235 10.22 10.25 -6.54
N SER A 236 10.56 9.07 -7.07
CA SER A 236 9.70 8.29 -7.99
C SER A 236 8.41 7.87 -7.28
N CYS A 237 8.48 7.34 -6.06
CA CYS A 237 7.29 7.04 -5.27
C CYS A 237 6.41 8.29 -5.04
N THR A 238 7.04 9.44 -4.78
CA THR A 238 6.33 10.72 -4.63
C THR A 238 5.61 11.12 -5.93
N ALA A 239 6.27 10.99 -7.08
CA ALA A 239 5.67 11.24 -8.39
C ALA A 239 4.44 10.37 -8.61
N GLN A 240 4.55 9.07 -8.37
CA GLN A 240 3.45 8.12 -8.51
C GLN A 240 2.23 8.49 -7.64
N HIS A 241 2.43 8.88 -6.38
CA HIS A 241 1.32 9.25 -5.51
C HIS A 241 0.76 10.65 -5.80
N LEU A 242 1.56 11.57 -6.36
CA LEU A 242 1.08 12.85 -6.87
C LEU A 242 0.21 12.68 -8.13
N GLU A 243 0.57 11.74 -9.02
CA GLU A 243 -0.27 11.37 -10.17
C GLU A 243 -1.63 10.84 -9.69
N ARG A 244 -1.63 9.86 -8.78
CA ARG A 244 -2.88 9.33 -8.20
C ARG A 244 -3.70 10.40 -7.49
N LEU A 245 -3.06 11.33 -6.78
CA LEU A 245 -3.73 12.45 -6.15
C LEU A 245 -4.41 13.34 -7.20
N ALA A 246 -3.76 13.52 -8.34
CA ALA A 246 -4.32 14.30 -9.44
C ALA A 246 -5.54 13.65 -10.08
N GLU A 247 -5.55 12.31 -10.18
CA GLU A 247 -6.73 11.53 -10.57
C GLU A 247 -7.88 11.69 -9.55
N VAL A 248 -7.59 11.59 -8.26
CA VAL A 248 -8.59 11.73 -7.18
C VAL A 248 -9.19 13.13 -7.12
N MET A 249 -8.36 14.18 -7.24
CA MET A 249 -8.82 15.57 -7.23
C MET A 249 -9.53 15.97 -8.52
N GLY A 250 -9.14 15.35 -9.63
CA GLY A 250 -9.46 15.76 -10.99
C GLY A 250 -8.61 16.95 -11.45
N MET A 251 -8.01 16.83 -12.64
CA MET A 251 -7.12 17.84 -13.22
C MET A 251 -7.77 19.22 -13.34
N ALA A 252 -9.05 19.28 -13.69
CA ALA A 252 -9.77 20.55 -13.80
C ALA A 252 -9.82 21.33 -12.46
N ARG A 253 -9.92 20.63 -11.33
CA ARG A 253 -9.91 21.25 -10.00
C ARG A 253 -8.51 21.66 -9.59
N LEU A 254 -7.51 20.82 -9.85
CA LEU A 254 -6.11 21.14 -9.59
C LEU A 254 -5.62 22.34 -10.39
N LEU A 255 -6.08 22.48 -11.62
CA LEU A 255 -5.72 23.56 -12.54
C LEU A 255 -6.75 24.69 -12.57
N SER A 256 -7.66 24.75 -11.59
CA SER A 256 -8.74 25.75 -11.52
C SER A 256 -8.26 27.19 -11.24
N GLY A 257 -6.96 27.44 -11.17
CA GLY A 257 -6.39 28.78 -10.94
C GLY A 257 -6.40 29.23 -9.48
N LYS A 258 -6.63 28.32 -8.52
CA LYS A 258 -6.34 28.58 -7.09
C LYS A 258 -4.84 28.67 -6.91
N LYS A 259 -4.32 29.90 -7.07
CA LYS A 259 -2.89 30.24 -7.20
C LYS A 259 -1.97 29.36 -6.37
N ASP A 260 -2.12 29.32 -5.05
CA ASP A 260 -1.19 28.59 -4.18
C ASP A 260 -1.23 27.05 -4.31
N LEU A 261 -2.35 26.46 -4.69
CA LEU A 261 -2.46 25.01 -4.88
C LEU A 261 -1.90 24.63 -6.25
N THR A 262 -2.37 25.32 -7.28
CA THR A 262 -1.99 25.08 -8.68
C THR A 262 -0.49 25.32 -8.87
N ASP A 263 0.05 26.43 -8.36
CA ASP A 263 1.48 26.77 -8.51
C ASP A 263 2.37 25.69 -7.86
N ARG A 264 2.04 25.24 -6.65
CA ARG A 264 2.82 24.21 -5.95
C ARG A 264 2.77 22.86 -6.68
N PHE A 265 1.62 22.49 -7.22
CA PHE A 265 1.49 21.27 -8.01
C PHE A 265 2.31 21.36 -9.30
N LEU A 266 2.20 22.46 -10.05
CA LEU A 266 2.94 22.67 -11.29
C LEU A 266 4.46 22.73 -11.06
N ILE A 267 4.91 23.39 -9.99
CA ILE A 267 6.33 23.41 -9.60
C ILE A 267 6.81 21.99 -9.29
N ALA A 268 6.03 21.21 -8.54
CA ALA A 268 6.38 19.84 -8.19
C ALA A 268 6.50 18.93 -9.42
N VAL A 269 5.47 18.93 -10.28
CA VAL A 269 5.46 18.13 -11.52
C VAL A 269 6.59 18.56 -12.45
N SER A 270 6.82 19.87 -12.61
CA SER A 270 7.93 20.38 -13.44
C SER A 270 9.27 19.90 -12.94
N LYS A 271 9.48 19.92 -11.62
CA LYS A 271 10.72 19.44 -10.99
C LYS A 271 10.92 17.93 -11.19
N LEU A 272 9.87 17.13 -11.07
CA LEU A 272 9.92 15.68 -11.28
C LEU A 272 10.13 15.32 -12.76
N ALA A 273 9.53 16.08 -13.69
CA ALA A 273 9.65 15.86 -15.12
C ALA A 273 11.09 16.06 -15.65
N VAL A 274 11.89 16.90 -14.98
CA VAL A 274 13.30 17.15 -15.31
C VAL A 274 14.26 16.47 -14.33
N ASP A 275 13.81 15.48 -13.56
CA ASP A 275 14.65 14.80 -12.58
C ASP A 275 15.85 14.08 -13.24
N PRO A 276 17.05 14.13 -12.65
CA PRO A 276 18.22 13.45 -13.19
C PRO A 276 18.04 11.92 -13.28
N ALA A 277 17.25 11.32 -12.40
CA ALA A 277 16.98 9.89 -12.43
C ALA A 277 15.85 9.57 -13.43
N GLN A 278 16.11 8.64 -14.35
CA GLN A 278 15.15 8.27 -15.39
C GLN A 278 13.86 7.68 -14.80
N GLU A 279 13.96 6.86 -13.76
CA GLU A 279 12.81 6.25 -13.07
C GLU A 279 11.82 7.30 -12.54
N VAL A 280 12.31 8.43 -12.05
CA VAL A 280 11.46 9.52 -11.54
C VAL A 280 10.72 10.21 -12.69
N ARG A 281 11.36 10.38 -13.84
CA ARG A 281 10.75 11.01 -15.03
C ARG A 281 9.69 10.14 -15.69
N CYS A 282 9.89 8.82 -15.72
CA CYS A 282 8.96 7.88 -16.36
C CYS A 282 7.61 7.76 -15.64
N ASP A 283 7.58 8.07 -14.34
CA ASP A 283 6.36 8.03 -13.52
C ASP A 283 5.56 9.35 -13.55
N VAL A 284 5.99 10.35 -14.32
CA VAL A 284 5.25 11.61 -14.49
C VAL A 284 4.45 11.53 -15.79
N PRO A 285 3.10 11.62 -15.76
CA PRO A 285 2.31 11.61 -16.99
C PRO A 285 2.72 12.81 -17.87
N PRO A 286 2.85 12.61 -19.19
CA PRO A 286 3.17 13.72 -20.08
C PRO A 286 2.05 14.76 -20.04
N VAL A 287 2.42 16.00 -19.74
CA VAL A 287 1.51 17.16 -19.91
C VAL A 287 1.30 17.31 -21.42
N LYS A 288 0.14 16.84 -21.91
CA LYS A 288 -0.31 17.06 -23.30
C LYS A 288 -1.13 18.33 -23.39
#